data_AF-A0A381NXH2-F1
#
_entry.id   AF-A0A381NXH2-F1
#
_cell.length_a   1.000
_cell.length_b   1.000
_cell.length_c   1.000
_cell.angle_alpha   90.00
_cell.angle_beta   90.00
_cell.angle_gamma   90.00
#
_symmetry.space_group_name_H-M   'P 1'
#
loop_
_entity.id
_entity.type
_entity.pdbx_description
1 polymer ?
#
loop_
_entity_poly.entity_id
_entity_poly.type
_entity_poly.pdbx_seq_one_letter_code
_entity_poly.pdbx_strand_id
1 'polypeptide(L)'
;MFSSTQFYFLKNINKFVVLSILALFFLSSCSEEKVVGFLEGVGEVTNKPIPKNIVEKRSEIQKNASLKRVGNTKEILFGDLHVHSTFSTDANLWSLPIQYGRNEGAHPVADACDYARFCSSVDFWSINDHAEATTPRKWKSTKESIRACNAVSLDKNNQD
;
A
#
# COMPACT_ATOMS: atom_id res chain seq x y z
N MET A 1 21.83 -63.19 19.59
CA MET A 1 20.80 -63.62 18.64
C MET A 1 19.49 -62.95 19.07
N PHE A 2 19.16 -61.79 18.49
CA PHE A 2 17.97 -61.03 18.88
C PHE A 2 16.71 -61.82 18.48
N SER A 3 15.76 -61.97 19.40
CA SER A 3 14.47 -62.63 19.11
C SER A 3 13.75 -61.88 17.98
N SER A 4 13.00 -62.59 17.15
CA SER A 4 12.19 -62.01 16.06
C SER A 4 11.34 -60.83 16.55
N THR A 5 10.77 -60.92 17.75
CA THR A 5 10.03 -59.85 18.43
C THR A 5 10.85 -58.58 18.69
N GLN A 6 12.13 -58.70 19.05
CA GLN A 6 13.04 -57.57 19.29
C GLN A 6 13.36 -56.82 17.98
N PHE A 7 13.44 -57.54 16.86
CA PHE A 7 13.68 -56.97 15.53
C PHE A 7 12.45 -56.19 15.01
N TYR A 8 11.23 -56.71 15.22
CA TYR A 8 9.99 -55.99 14.90
C TYR A 8 9.81 -54.71 15.73
N PHE A 9 10.19 -54.76 17.01
CA PHE A 9 10.11 -53.61 17.91
C PHE A 9 11.06 -52.48 17.49
N LEU A 10 12.32 -52.80 17.19
CA LEU A 10 13.32 -51.85 16.68
C LEU A 10 12.93 -51.26 15.32
N LYS A 11 12.33 -52.07 14.43
CA LYS A 11 11.84 -51.61 13.11
C LYS A 11 10.67 -50.63 13.24
N ASN A 12 9.79 -50.84 14.22
CA ASN A 12 8.70 -49.92 14.50
C ASN A 12 9.20 -48.63 15.16
N ILE A 13 10.16 -48.69 16.09
CA ILE A 13 10.81 -47.49 16.65
C ILE A 13 11.44 -46.64 15.54
N ASN A 14 12.19 -47.26 14.61
CA ASN A 14 12.76 -46.53 13.48
C ASN A 14 11.70 -45.87 12.59
N LYS A 15 10.56 -46.53 12.36
CA LYS A 15 9.44 -45.93 11.62
C LYS A 15 8.84 -44.73 12.35
N PHE A 16 8.64 -44.82 13.67
CA PHE A 16 8.13 -43.71 14.47
C PHE A 16 9.10 -42.54 14.48
N VAL A 17 10.41 -42.80 14.65
CA VAL A 17 11.45 -41.76 14.60
C VAL A 17 11.49 -41.07 13.23
N VAL A 18 11.43 -41.84 12.13
CA VAL A 18 11.39 -41.27 10.79
C VAL A 18 10.11 -40.44 10.56
N LEU A 19 8.95 -40.92 11.02
CA LEU A 19 7.71 -40.14 10.94
C LEU A 19 7.77 -38.85 11.75
N SER A 20 8.33 -38.90 12.96
CA SER A 20 8.49 -37.72 13.82
C SER A 20 9.44 -36.70 13.20
N ILE A 21 10.55 -37.14 12.59
CA ILE A 21 11.48 -36.25 11.87
C ILE A 21 10.80 -35.61 10.66
N LEU A 22 10.04 -36.38 9.87
CA LEU A 22 9.28 -35.85 8.72
C LEU A 22 8.22 -34.84 9.15
N ALA A 23 7.50 -35.10 10.24
CA ALA A 23 6.50 -34.18 10.79
C ALA A 23 7.13 -32.88 11.29
N LEU A 24 8.28 -32.95 11.97
CA LEU A 24 9.03 -31.77 12.41
C LEU A 24 9.53 -30.95 11.22
N PHE A 25 10.05 -31.59 10.18
CA PHE A 25 10.45 -30.91 8.93
C PHE A 25 9.27 -30.22 8.25
N PHE A 26 8.10 -30.86 8.21
CA PHE A 26 6.90 -30.28 7.61
C PHE A 26 6.40 -29.06 8.40
N LEU A 27 6.39 -29.15 9.74
CA LEU A 27 6.02 -28.04 10.62
C LEU A 27 7.00 -26.86 10.53
N SER A 28 8.30 -27.11 10.42
CA SER A 28 9.28 -26.03 10.22
C SER A 28 9.17 -25.37 8.85
N SER A 29 8.77 -26.12 7.81
CA SER A 29 8.60 -25.59 6.45
C SER A 29 7.38 -24.66 6.31
N CYS A 30 6.37 -24.81 7.19
CA CYS A 30 5.23 -23.91 7.26
C CYS A 30 5.52 -22.57 7.98
N SER A 31 6.75 -22.37 8.49
CA SER A 31 7.13 -21.15 9.22
C SER A 31 7.71 -20.05 8.33
N GLU A 32 7.88 -20.29 7.02
CA GLU A 32 8.23 -19.20 6.11
C GLU A 32 7.03 -18.25 5.96
N GLU A 33 7.27 -16.96 6.22
CA GLU A 33 6.31 -15.85 6.08
C GLU A 33 5.50 -15.88 4.76
N LYS A 34 6.01 -16.58 3.74
CA LYS A 34 5.38 -16.76 2.43
C LYS A 34 4.11 -17.63 2.44
N VAL A 35 3.90 -18.49 3.43
CA VAL A 35 2.70 -19.36 3.50
C VAL A 35 1.50 -18.65 4.12
N VAL A 36 1.72 -17.60 4.91
CA VAL A 36 0.67 -16.92 5.72
C VAL A 36 0.11 -15.65 5.06
N GLY A 37 0.60 -15.31 3.86
CA GLY A 37 0.29 -14.05 3.19
C GLY A 37 1.08 -12.86 3.75
N PHE A 38 1.28 -11.83 2.93
CA PHE A 38 1.92 -10.58 3.35
C PHE A 38 0.85 -9.57 3.74
N LEU A 39 1.09 -8.85 4.84
CA LEU A 39 0.22 -7.73 5.22
C LEU A 39 0.54 -6.54 4.31
N GLU A 40 -0.40 -6.17 3.44
CA GLU A 40 -0.24 -5.05 2.52
C GLU A 40 0.06 -3.74 3.28
N GLY A 41 1.14 -3.07 2.87
CA GLY A 41 1.58 -1.80 3.42
C GLY A 41 0.99 -0.60 2.69
N VAL A 42 1.54 0.59 2.96
CA VAL A 42 1.13 1.83 2.30
C VAL A 42 1.75 2.03 0.92
N GLY A 43 2.56 1.09 0.44
CA GLY A 43 3.39 1.28 -0.76
C GLY A 43 4.57 2.23 -0.50
N GLU A 44 5.20 2.69 -1.57
CA GLU A 44 6.33 3.62 -1.53
C GLU A 44 6.00 4.84 -2.37
N VAL A 45 6.11 6.04 -1.78
CA VAL A 45 5.97 7.29 -2.53
C VAL A 45 7.19 7.44 -3.43
N THR A 46 6.98 7.74 -4.71
CA THR A 46 8.10 8.04 -5.62
C THR A 46 8.87 9.25 -5.11
N ASN A 47 10.11 9.02 -4.68
CA ASN A 47 11.05 10.02 -4.15
C ASN A 47 11.69 10.88 -5.27
N LYS A 48 10.85 11.40 -6.16
CA LYS A 48 11.25 12.31 -7.24
C LYS A 48 10.29 13.49 -7.24
N PRO A 49 10.74 14.73 -7.02
CA PRO A 49 9.86 15.89 -7.11
C PRO A 49 9.41 16.14 -8.55
N ILE A 50 8.25 16.81 -8.72
CA ILE A 50 7.86 17.37 -10.01
C ILE A 50 8.88 18.46 -10.39
N PRO A 51 9.35 18.55 -11.65
CA PRO A 51 10.27 19.59 -12.05
C PRO A 51 9.75 21.00 -11.72
N LYS A 52 10.59 21.82 -11.08
CA LYS A 52 10.23 23.15 -10.58
C LYS A 52 9.59 24.05 -11.66
N ASN A 53 10.10 24.01 -12.88
CA ASN A 53 9.55 24.78 -14.01
C ASN A 53 8.11 24.40 -14.37
N ILE A 54 7.69 23.15 -14.12
CA ILE A 54 6.31 22.71 -14.34
C ILE A 54 5.41 23.26 -13.23
N VAL A 55 5.86 23.20 -11.97
CA VAL A 55 5.12 23.74 -10.81
C VAL A 55 4.93 25.24 -10.94
N GLU A 56 5.99 26.00 -11.26
CA GLU A 56 5.92 27.45 -11.46
C GLU A 56 4.95 27.82 -12.58
N LYS A 57 5.00 27.09 -13.71
CA LYS A 57 4.08 27.30 -14.83
C LYS A 57 2.62 27.05 -14.43
N ARG A 58 2.33 26.03 -13.60
CA ARG A 58 0.97 25.74 -13.11
C ARG A 58 0.46 26.88 -12.22
N SER A 59 1.30 27.33 -11.28
CA SER A 59 0.98 28.45 -10.38
C SER A 59 0.68 29.74 -11.16
N GLU A 60 1.47 30.05 -12.19
CA GLU A 60 1.22 31.21 -13.06
C GLU A 60 -0.13 31.12 -13.80
N ILE A 61 -0.47 29.94 -14.33
CA ILE A 61 -1.74 29.69 -15.01
C ILE A 61 -2.91 29.88 -14.03
N GLN A 62 -2.84 29.31 -12.83
CA GLN A 62 -3.86 29.45 -11.79
C GLN A 62 -4.04 30.91 -11.35
N LYS A 63 -2.94 31.63 -11.11
CA LYS A 63 -2.97 33.05 -10.77
C LYS A 63 -3.66 33.87 -11.85
N ASN A 64 -3.31 33.65 -13.12
CA ASN A 64 -3.93 34.33 -14.24
C ASN A 64 -5.42 33.99 -14.40
N ALA A 65 -5.81 32.73 -14.14
CA ALA A 65 -7.21 32.33 -14.13
C ALA A 65 -7.99 32.98 -12.99
N SER A 66 -7.40 33.03 -11.79
CA SER A 66 -7.99 33.65 -10.60
C SER A 66 -8.27 35.14 -10.82
N LEU A 67 -7.28 35.89 -11.31
CA LEU A 67 -7.41 37.31 -11.65
C LEU A 67 -8.60 37.60 -12.57
N LYS A 68 -8.88 36.70 -13.52
CA LYS A 68 -9.97 36.84 -14.49
C LYS A 68 -11.36 36.45 -13.95
N ARG A 69 -11.44 35.63 -12.89
CA ARG A 69 -12.69 35.00 -12.44
C ARG A 69 -13.13 35.39 -11.04
N VAL A 70 -12.19 35.49 -10.10
CA VAL A 70 -12.49 35.69 -8.67
C VAL A 70 -11.69 36.84 -8.05
N GLY A 71 -10.87 37.54 -8.84
CA GLY A 71 -10.05 38.68 -8.40
C GLY A 71 -8.66 38.26 -7.89
N ASN A 72 -7.96 39.16 -7.22
CA ASN A 72 -6.59 38.93 -6.73
C ASN A 72 -6.51 38.46 -5.27
N THR A 73 -7.65 38.28 -4.59
CA THR A 73 -7.72 37.92 -3.16
C THR A 73 -7.99 36.44 -2.90
N LYS A 74 -8.26 35.66 -3.96
CA LYS A 74 -8.59 34.24 -3.89
C LYS A 74 -7.73 33.46 -4.87
N GLU A 75 -7.65 32.16 -4.66
CA GLU A 75 -7.04 31.19 -5.57
C GLU A 75 -8.07 30.19 -6.07
N ILE A 76 -7.74 29.49 -7.16
CA ILE A 76 -8.56 28.41 -7.71
C ILE A 76 -7.71 27.15 -7.60
N LEU A 77 -8.16 26.21 -6.77
CA LEU A 77 -7.53 24.92 -6.56
C LEU A 77 -8.44 23.81 -7.09
N PHE A 78 -7.84 22.79 -7.68
CA PHE A 78 -8.49 21.57 -8.15
C PHE A 78 -8.04 20.43 -7.26
N GLY A 79 -8.97 19.72 -6.63
CA GLY A 79 -8.62 18.63 -5.75
C GLY A 79 -9.61 17.48 -5.77
N ASP A 80 -9.18 16.35 -5.23
CA ASP A 80 -9.98 15.15 -5.04
C ASP A 80 -10.17 14.87 -3.54
N LEU A 81 -11.39 15.08 -3.06
CA LEU A 81 -11.73 14.95 -1.64
C LEU A 81 -12.24 13.55 -1.27
N HIS A 82 -12.14 12.57 -2.17
CA HIS A 82 -12.71 11.24 -1.95
C HIS A 82 -11.90 10.14 -2.63
N VAL A 83 -10.65 9.95 -2.19
CA VAL A 83 -9.78 8.89 -2.70
C VAL A 83 -9.81 7.68 -1.76
N HIS A 84 -9.99 6.49 -2.30
CA HIS A 84 -9.85 5.23 -1.57
C HIS A 84 -8.53 4.56 -1.90
N SER A 85 -8.02 3.78 -0.95
CA SER A 85 -6.87 2.89 -1.08
C SER A 85 -7.27 1.46 -0.71
N THR A 86 -6.36 0.50 -0.88
CA THR A 86 -6.54 -0.91 -0.45
C THR A 86 -6.74 -1.08 1.06
N PHE A 87 -6.60 -0.03 1.87
CA PHE A 87 -7.03 -0.07 3.27
C PHE A 87 -8.56 -0.11 3.43
N SER A 88 -9.30 0.39 2.45
CA SER A 88 -10.76 0.31 2.36
C SER A 88 -11.22 -1.03 1.76
N THR A 89 -12.28 -1.63 2.30
CA THR A 89 -12.76 -2.96 1.89
C THR A 89 -13.22 -2.98 0.42
N ASP A 90 -13.93 -1.95 -0.03
CA ASP A 90 -14.43 -1.83 -1.39
C ASP A 90 -13.31 -1.70 -2.43
N ALA A 91 -12.36 -0.79 -2.21
CA ALA A 91 -11.21 -0.61 -3.10
C ALA A 91 -10.29 -1.84 -3.11
N ASN A 92 -10.07 -2.46 -1.94
CA ASN A 92 -9.35 -3.74 -1.89
C ASN A 92 -10.07 -4.83 -2.68
N LEU A 93 -11.38 -4.97 -2.50
CA LEU A 93 -12.18 -5.94 -3.26
C LEU A 93 -12.08 -5.69 -4.77
N TRP A 94 -12.07 -4.45 -5.21
CA TRP A 94 -11.96 -4.08 -6.62
C TRP A 94 -10.57 -4.29 -7.20
N SER A 95 -9.54 -4.33 -6.37
CA SER A 95 -8.18 -4.69 -6.79
C SER A 95 -7.97 -6.18 -7.05
N LEU A 96 -8.91 -7.05 -6.63
CA LEU A 96 -8.77 -8.49 -6.82
C LEU A 96 -8.94 -8.88 -8.30
N PRO A 97 -8.17 -9.85 -8.80
CA PRO A 97 -8.26 -10.30 -10.19
C PRO A 97 -9.66 -10.76 -10.62
N ILE A 98 -10.46 -11.28 -9.68
CA ILE A 98 -11.83 -11.77 -9.94
C ILE A 98 -12.84 -10.62 -10.11
N GLN A 99 -12.56 -9.43 -9.60
CA GLN A 99 -13.42 -8.25 -9.67
C GLN A 99 -13.03 -7.28 -10.79
N TYR A 100 -12.38 -7.76 -11.84
CA TYR A 100 -11.78 -6.91 -12.87
C TYR A 100 -10.69 -5.99 -12.34
N GLY A 101 -10.11 -6.29 -11.16
CA GLY A 101 -8.85 -5.68 -10.75
C GLY A 101 -7.88 -5.80 -11.91
N ARG A 102 -7.44 -4.64 -12.43
CA ARG A 102 -6.56 -4.61 -13.60
C ARG A 102 -5.33 -5.46 -13.29
N ASN A 103 -4.67 -6.00 -14.32
CA ASN A 103 -3.37 -6.70 -14.19
C ASN A 103 -2.29 -5.88 -13.45
N GLU A 104 -2.59 -4.61 -13.16
CA GLU A 104 -1.83 -3.64 -12.36
C GLU A 104 -1.82 -3.98 -10.86
N GLY A 105 -2.87 -4.63 -10.32
CA GLY A 105 -2.92 -5.11 -8.94
C GLY A 105 -3.51 -4.12 -7.92
N ALA A 106 -3.01 -4.20 -6.69
CA ALA A 106 -3.47 -3.44 -5.53
C ALA A 106 -2.93 -1.99 -5.57
N HIS A 107 -3.78 -1.02 -5.20
CA HIS A 107 -3.43 0.40 -5.15
C HIS A 107 -3.33 0.88 -3.69
N PRO A 108 -2.14 0.86 -3.09
CA PRO A 108 -1.94 1.30 -1.72
C PRO A 108 -1.99 2.83 -1.60
N VAL A 109 -1.94 3.33 -0.36
CA VAL A 109 -2.06 4.77 -0.06
C VAL A 109 -1.06 5.64 -0.84
N ALA A 110 0.19 5.18 -1.03
CA ALA A 110 1.22 5.92 -1.77
C ALA A 110 0.88 6.13 -3.26
N ASP A 111 0.11 5.22 -3.88
CA ASP A 111 -0.30 5.38 -5.28
C ASP A 111 -1.16 6.62 -5.47
N ALA A 112 -1.97 6.99 -4.48
CA ALA A 112 -2.78 8.20 -4.53
C ALA A 112 -1.90 9.47 -4.62
N CYS A 113 -0.78 9.50 -3.89
CA CYS A 113 0.22 10.58 -3.98
C CYS A 113 0.81 10.67 -5.39
N ASP A 114 1.29 9.56 -5.93
CA ASP A 114 1.95 9.55 -7.24
C ASP A 114 0.96 9.81 -8.38
N TYR A 115 -0.26 9.31 -8.27
CA TYR A 115 -1.32 9.60 -9.22
C TYR A 115 -1.70 11.09 -9.20
N ALA A 116 -1.85 11.69 -8.02
CA ALA A 116 -2.11 13.12 -7.87
C ALA A 116 -1.00 13.96 -8.52
N ARG A 117 0.27 13.62 -8.26
CA ARG A 117 1.44 14.38 -8.69
C ARG A 117 1.73 14.23 -10.18
N PHE A 118 1.65 13.02 -10.71
CA PHE A 118 2.13 12.72 -12.06
C PHE A 118 1.02 12.50 -13.10
N CYS A 119 -0.18 12.06 -12.69
CA CYS A 119 -1.23 11.65 -13.62
C CYS A 119 -2.38 12.66 -13.69
N SER A 120 -3.04 12.95 -12.56
CA SER A 120 -4.19 13.87 -12.53
C SER A 120 -3.80 15.33 -12.36
N SER A 121 -2.61 15.60 -11.79
CA SER A 121 -2.09 16.95 -11.57
C SER A 121 -3.04 17.83 -10.76
N VAL A 122 -3.64 17.26 -9.72
CA VAL A 122 -4.48 17.98 -8.75
C VAL A 122 -3.62 18.70 -7.70
N ASP A 123 -4.14 19.80 -7.16
CA ASP A 123 -3.48 20.66 -6.16
C ASP A 123 -3.60 20.10 -4.74
N PHE A 124 -4.65 19.31 -4.46
CA PHE A 124 -4.79 18.63 -3.18
C PHE A 124 -5.62 17.36 -3.34
N TRP A 125 -5.46 16.44 -2.40
CA TRP A 125 -6.24 15.22 -2.34
C TRP A 125 -6.40 14.73 -0.89
N SER A 126 -7.37 13.85 -0.64
CA SER A 126 -7.53 13.19 0.65
C SER A 126 -7.79 11.70 0.53
N ILE A 127 -7.25 10.91 1.46
CA ILE A 127 -7.67 9.53 1.69
C ILE A 127 -8.94 9.52 2.53
N ASN A 128 -9.94 8.77 2.06
CA ASN A 128 -11.28 8.67 2.63
C ASN A 128 -11.73 7.20 2.78
N ASP A 129 -10.80 6.31 3.15
CA ASP A 129 -11.10 4.90 3.39
C ASP A 129 -12.21 4.70 4.44
N HIS A 130 -13.03 3.65 4.26
CA HIS A 130 -14.13 3.36 5.19
C HIS A 130 -13.63 3.11 6.62
N ALA A 131 -14.31 3.73 7.59
CA ALA A 131 -13.98 3.59 9.01
C ALA A 131 -14.11 2.14 9.52
N GLU A 132 -15.05 1.36 8.96
CA GLU A 132 -15.28 -0.05 9.30
C GLU A 132 -14.04 -0.93 9.10
N ALA A 133 -13.29 -0.68 8.01
CA ALA A 133 -12.11 -1.43 7.64
C ALA A 133 -10.81 -0.85 8.24
N THR A 134 -10.91 0.32 8.86
CA THR A 134 -9.78 1.08 9.38
C THR A 134 -9.41 0.59 10.77
N THR A 135 -8.11 0.42 11.01
CA THR A 135 -7.54 0.10 12.32
C THR A 135 -6.63 1.24 12.78
N PRO A 136 -6.30 1.36 14.08
CA PRO A 136 -5.34 2.36 14.55
C PRO A 136 -3.99 2.29 13.84
N ARG A 137 -3.57 1.08 13.45
CA ARG A 137 -2.37 0.85 12.63
C ARG A 137 -2.54 1.45 11.24
N LYS A 138 -3.58 1.06 10.50
CA LYS A 138 -3.86 1.58 9.15
C LYS A 138 -3.94 3.10 9.17
N TRP A 139 -4.68 3.70 10.10
CA TRP A 139 -4.77 5.15 10.24
C TRP A 139 -3.42 5.83 10.50
N LYS A 140 -2.58 5.24 11.37
CA LYS A 140 -1.22 5.74 11.59
C LYS A 140 -0.41 5.69 10.30
N SER A 141 -0.43 4.56 9.60
CA SER A 141 0.29 4.35 8.35
C SER A 141 -0.20 5.29 7.24
N THR A 142 -1.51 5.52 7.09
CA THR A 142 -2.07 6.51 6.14
C THR A 142 -1.48 7.89 6.39
N LYS A 143 -1.48 8.36 7.65
CA LYS A 143 -0.89 9.66 8.01
C LYS A 143 0.61 9.72 7.73
N GLU A 144 1.34 8.65 7.98
CA GLU A 144 2.78 8.57 7.70
C GLU A 144 3.04 8.61 6.19
N SER A 145 2.25 7.91 5.38
CA SER A 145 2.33 7.94 3.93
C SER A 145 2.03 9.33 3.36
N ILE A 146 1.00 10.02 3.87
CA ILE A 146 0.69 11.41 3.48
C ILE A 146 1.85 12.34 3.83
N ARG A 147 2.44 12.21 5.02
CA ARG A 147 3.62 13.01 5.39
C ARG A 147 4.82 12.72 4.51
N ALA A 148 5.02 11.47 4.10
CA ALA A 148 6.06 11.09 3.16
C ALA A 148 5.82 11.73 1.78
N CYS A 149 4.57 11.78 1.30
CA CYS A 149 4.18 12.49 0.09
C CYS A 149 4.57 13.98 0.16
N ASN A 150 4.10 14.69 1.19
CA ASN A 150 4.38 16.11 1.38
C ASN A 150 5.88 16.40 1.50
N ALA A 151 6.68 15.48 2.05
CA ALA A 151 8.12 15.65 2.21
C ALA A 151 8.89 15.64 0.87
N VAL A 152 8.33 15.04 -0.19
CA VAL A 152 8.92 15.05 -1.53
C VAL A 152 8.58 16.33 -2.29
N SER A 153 7.56 17.08 -1.85
CA SER A 153 7.13 18.32 -2.49
C SER A 153 8.20 19.41 -2.41
N LEU A 154 8.43 20.12 -3.52
CA LEU A 154 9.38 21.23 -3.58
C LEU A 154 8.80 22.52 -3.02
N ASP A 155 7.48 22.66 -3.06
CA ASP A 155 6.79 23.83 -2.56
C ASP A 155 6.38 23.62 -1.10
N LYS A 156 7.07 24.31 -0.20
CA LYS A 156 6.78 24.24 1.25
C LYS A 156 5.52 25.01 1.64
N ASN A 157 5.09 25.95 0.78
CA ASN A 157 3.91 26.78 1.00
C ASN A 157 2.66 26.16 0.37
N ASN A 158 2.83 25.32 -0.65
CA ASN A 158 1.80 24.46 -1.21
C ASN A 158 2.35 23.02 -1.35
N GLN A 159 2.15 22.21 -0.33
CA GLN A 159 2.72 20.86 -0.25
C GLN A 159 1.85 19.89 -1.06
N ASP A 160 2.01 19.90 -2.38
CA ASP A 160 1.49 18.90 -3.32
C ASP A 160 2.02 17.50 -3.00
#